data_AF-A0A421CFN8-F1
#
_entry.id   AF-A0A421CFN8-F1
#
_cell.length_a   1.000
_cell.length_b   1.000
_cell.length_c   1.000
_cell.angle_alpha   90.00
_cell.angle_beta   90.00
_cell.angle_gamma   90.00
#
_symmetry.space_group_name_H-M   'P 1'
#
loop_
_entity.id
_entity.type
_entity.pdbx_description
1 polymer ?
#
loop_
_entity_poly.entity_id
_entity_poly.type
_entity_poly.pdbx_seq_one_letter_code
_entity_poly.pdbx_strand_id
1 'polypeptide(L)'
;MITVTFKELSERSGIRYETVRNYVKVLIEEGLIDEVSEEVVEIVKKMPDYTSQGLTVVEAAHRAVSGEQKDSRTSTETLKLKERIACLEEENKLLKAELDKERAATKQLEEKIQSIEGGQTSSSGIAVYREEAKTAAEALKTAIKSAGSGFVQFLQWLFGAEAEKVEEKSEK
;
A
#
# COMPACT_ATOMS: atom_id res chain seq x y z
N MET A 1 -24.68 -55.54 -13.40
CA MET A 1 -23.40 -54.82 -13.22
C MET A 1 -22.30 -55.69 -13.80
N ILE A 2 -21.50 -55.17 -14.73
CA ILE A 2 -20.38 -55.91 -15.31
C ILE A 2 -19.19 -55.66 -14.38
N THR A 3 -18.81 -56.68 -13.61
CA THR A 3 -17.63 -56.62 -12.74
C THR A 3 -16.39 -56.76 -13.61
N VAL A 4 -15.55 -55.73 -13.67
CA VAL A 4 -14.30 -55.73 -14.45
C VAL A 4 -13.18 -56.27 -13.58
N THR A 5 -12.36 -57.18 -14.10
CA THR A 5 -11.21 -57.70 -13.33
C THR A 5 -10.06 -56.69 -13.30
N PHE A 6 -9.21 -56.73 -12.26
CA PHE A 6 -8.01 -55.86 -12.19
C PHE A 6 -7.07 -56.01 -13.39
N LYS A 7 -7.02 -57.20 -13.99
CA LYS A 7 -6.23 -57.47 -15.20
C LYS A 7 -6.81 -56.71 -16.39
N GLU A 8 -8.13 -56.79 -16.56
CA GLU A 8 -8.84 -56.09 -17.63
C GLU A 8 -8.80 -54.56 -17.44
N LEU A 9 -8.86 -54.07 -16.20
CA LEU A 9 -8.61 -52.66 -15.87
C LEU A 9 -7.21 -52.21 -16.29
N SER A 10 -6.18 -53.01 -16.00
CA SER A 10 -4.79 -52.71 -16.38
C SER A 10 -4.63 -52.64 -17.89
N GLU A 11 -5.19 -53.60 -18.62
CA GLU A 11 -5.16 -53.63 -20.09
C GLU A 11 -5.91 -52.44 -20.70
N ARG A 12 -7.12 -52.12 -20.21
CA ARG A 12 -7.94 -51.02 -20.73
C ARG A 12 -7.42 -49.62 -20.37
N SER A 13 -6.80 -49.46 -19.20
CA SER A 13 -6.22 -48.19 -18.75
C SER A 13 -4.82 -47.94 -19.30
N GLY A 14 -4.11 -48.98 -19.75
CA GLY A 14 -2.71 -48.90 -20.17
C GLY A 14 -1.73 -48.70 -19.01
N ILE A 15 -2.19 -48.90 -17.77
CA ILE A 15 -1.42 -48.69 -16.54
C ILE A 15 -0.98 -50.05 -15.99
N ARG A 16 0.22 -50.12 -15.40
CA ARG A 16 0.75 -51.33 -14.76
C ARG A 16 -0.20 -51.88 -13.71
N TYR A 17 -0.32 -53.21 -13.66
CA TYR A 17 -1.22 -53.92 -12.76
C TYR A 17 -1.05 -53.53 -11.30
N GLU A 18 0.19 -53.43 -10.79
CA GLU A 18 0.43 -53.04 -9.39
C GLU A 18 -0.06 -51.62 -9.09
N THR A 19 0.11 -50.71 -10.06
CA THR A 19 -0.32 -49.32 -9.94
C THR A 19 -1.84 -49.21 -9.97
N VAL A 20 -2.50 -49.93 -10.86
CA VAL A 20 -3.98 -50.01 -10.91
C VAL A 20 -4.53 -50.57 -9.60
N ARG A 21 -3.93 -51.64 -9.08
CA ARG A 21 -4.35 -52.23 -7.80
C ARG A 21 -4.24 -51.22 -6.66
N ASN A 22 -3.17 -50.43 -6.63
CA ASN A 22 -3.00 -49.39 -5.62
C ASN A 22 -4.04 -48.26 -5.77
N TYR A 23 -4.31 -47.82 -6.99
CA TYR A 23 -5.30 -46.77 -7.27
C TYR A 23 -6.72 -47.20 -6.90
N VAL A 24 -7.13 -48.42 -7.30
CA VAL A 24 -8.45 -48.96 -6.95
C VAL A 24 -8.58 -49.18 -5.46
N LYS A 25 -7.51 -49.61 -4.78
CA LYS A 25 -7.50 -49.72 -3.32
C LYS A 25 -7.80 -48.37 -2.66
N VAL A 26 -7.12 -47.31 -3.08
CA VAL A 26 -7.37 -45.94 -2.57
C VAL A 26 -8.79 -45.48 -2.88
N LEU A 27 -9.32 -45.76 -4.08
CA LEU A 27 -10.68 -45.39 -4.44
C LEU A 27 -11.74 -46.06 -3.54
N ILE A 28 -11.51 -47.32 -3.14
CA ILE A 28 -12.40 -48.04 -2.20
C ILE A 28 -12.21 -47.52 -0.77
N GLU A 29 -10.96 -47.32 -0.33
CA GLU A 29 -10.65 -46.84 1.03
C GLU A 29 -11.22 -45.45 1.32
N GLU A 30 -11.21 -44.56 0.32
CA GLU A 30 -11.80 -43.22 0.40
C GLU A 30 -13.32 -43.19 0.16
N GLY A 31 -13.95 -44.36 -0.06
CA GLY A 31 -15.39 -44.46 -0.33
C GLY A 31 -15.84 -43.77 -1.62
N LEU A 32 -14.93 -43.65 -2.59
CA LEU A 32 -15.20 -43.02 -3.89
C LEU A 32 -15.83 -43.99 -4.88
N ILE A 33 -15.62 -45.29 -4.70
CA ILE A 33 -16.26 -46.36 -5.45
C ILE A 33 -16.62 -47.50 -4.50
N ASP A 34 -17.77 -48.14 -4.72
CA ASP A 34 -18.20 -49.32 -3.96
C ASP A 34 -17.70 -50.63 -4.60
N GLU A 35 -17.67 -50.68 -5.94
CA GLU A 35 -17.28 -51.87 -6.70
C GLU A 35 -16.47 -51.52 -7.96
N VAL A 36 -15.73 -52.50 -8.47
CA VAL A 36 -14.95 -52.36 -9.70
C VAL A 36 -15.84 -52.51 -10.92
N SER A 37 -16.31 -51.38 -11.43
CA SER A 37 -17.15 -51.26 -12.63
C SER A 37 -16.40 -50.69 -13.83
N GLU A 38 -17.06 -50.63 -14.98
CA GLU A 38 -16.51 -50.04 -16.20
C GLU A 38 -16.21 -48.54 -16.06
N GLU A 39 -16.95 -47.82 -15.22
CA GLU A 39 -16.74 -46.39 -14.93
C GLU A 39 -15.39 -46.13 -14.22
N VAL A 40 -14.91 -47.11 -13.45
CA VAL A 40 -13.61 -47.06 -12.76
C VAL A 40 -12.46 -47.00 -13.75
N VAL A 41 -12.61 -47.56 -14.96
CA VAL A 41 -11.58 -47.51 -16.01
C VAL A 41 -11.25 -46.06 -16.36
N GLU A 42 -12.27 -45.21 -16.52
CA GLU A 42 -12.08 -43.80 -16.88
C GLU A 42 -11.44 -43.00 -15.74
N ILE A 43 -11.84 -43.28 -14.49
CA ILE A 43 -11.29 -42.65 -13.30
C ILE A 43 -9.80 -43.00 -13.15
N VAL A 44 -9.47 -44.29 -13.20
CA VAL A 44 -8.09 -44.81 -13.06
C VAL A 44 -7.20 -44.28 -14.19
N LYS A 45 -7.74 -44.09 -15.39
CA LYS A 45 -7.00 -43.52 -16.53
C LYS A 45 -6.61 -42.04 -16.34
N LYS A 46 -7.38 -41.27 -15.56
CA LYS A 46 -7.09 -39.85 -15.27
C LYS A 46 -6.12 -39.65 -14.10
N MET A 47 -6.02 -40.62 -13.18
CA MET A 47 -5.17 -40.49 -11.98
C MET A 47 -3.68 -40.24 -12.28
N PRO A 48 -3.03 -40.88 -13.28
CA PRO A 48 -1.64 -40.60 -13.64
C PRO A 48 -1.36 -39.12 -13.93
N ASP A 49 -2.26 -38.43 -14.63
CA ASP A 49 -2.08 -37.02 -15.00
C ASP A 49 -1.96 -36.14 -13.76
N TYR A 50 -2.79 -36.39 -12.75
CA TYR A 50 -2.73 -35.67 -11.47
C TYR A 50 -1.49 -36.06 -10.66
N THR A 51 -1.13 -37.34 -10.58
CA THR A 51 0.09 -37.76 -9.85
C THR A 51 1.37 -37.20 -10.49
N SER A 52 1.40 -37.03 -11.81
CA SER A 52 2.53 -36.39 -12.53
C SER A 52 2.68 -34.90 -12.21
N GLN A 53 1.58 -34.25 -11.78
CA GLN A 53 1.58 -32.85 -11.32
C GLN A 53 2.02 -32.71 -9.84
N GLY A 54 2.45 -33.80 -9.21
CA GLY A 54 2.92 -33.81 -7.82
C GLY A 54 1.81 -33.98 -6.78
N LEU A 55 0.57 -34.28 -7.19
CA LEU A 55 -0.52 -34.60 -6.27
C LEU A 55 -0.32 -35.99 -5.66
N THR A 56 -0.76 -36.17 -4.42
CA THR A 56 -0.81 -37.49 -3.80
C THR A 56 -1.85 -38.37 -4.49
N VAL A 57 -1.74 -39.70 -4.31
CA VAL A 57 -2.67 -40.67 -4.92
C VAL A 57 -4.11 -40.43 -4.45
N VAL A 58 -4.30 -40.02 -3.20
CA VAL A 58 -5.62 -39.68 -2.62
C VAL A 58 -6.20 -38.44 -3.30
N GLU A 59 -5.43 -37.35 -3.40
CA GLU A 59 -5.88 -36.12 -4.07
C GLU A 59 -6.17 -36.36 -5.56
N ALA A 60 -5.36 -37.18 -6.22
CA ALA A 60 -5.58 -37.60 -7.60
C ALA A 60 -6.88 -38.39 -7.75
N ALA A 61 -7.22 -39.26 -6.81
CA ALA A 61 -8.46 -40.03 -6.79
C ALA A 61 -9.68 -39.10 -6.70
N HIS A 62 -9.70 -38.17 -5.74
CA HIS A 62 -10.78 -37.20 -5.59
C HIS A 62 -10.95 -36.31 -6.83
N ARG A 63 -9.86 -35.89 -7.48
CA ARG A 63 -9.92 -35.08 -8.70
C ARG A 63 -10.38 -35.88 -9.92
N ALA A 64 -9.94 -37.13 -10.05
CA ALA A 64 -10.36 -38.00 -11.14
C ALA A 64 -11.86 -38.32 -11.10
N VAL A 65 -12.44 -38.45 -9.90
CA VAL A 65 -13.87 -38.68 -9.68
C VAL A 65 -14.69 -37.41 -9.85
N SER A 66 -14.23 -36.28 -9.31
CA SER A 66 -14.96 -34.99 -9.36
C SER A 66 -15.07 -34.41 -10.78
N GLY A 67 -14.35 -34.96 -11.77
CA GLY A 67 -14.43 -34.53 -13.16
C GLY A 67 -13.93 -33.10 -13.41
N GLU A 68 -13.23 -32.48 -12.44
CA GLU A 68 -12.66 -31.15 -12.60
C GLU A 68 -11.46 -31.20 -13.55
N GLN A 69 -11.78 -31.12 -14.84
CA GLN A 69 -10.83 -30.66 -15.85
C GLN A 69 -10.48 -29.22 -15.52
N LYS A 70 -9.23 -29.01 -15.11
CA LYS A 70 -8.69 -27.73 -14.64
C LYS A 70 -8.74 -26.62 -15.70
N ASP A 71 -9.12 -26.93 -16.94
CA ASP A 71 -8.76 -26.14 -18.11
C ASP A 71 -9.66 -24.92 -18.41
N SER A 72 -10.90 -24.87 -17.91
CA SER A 72 -11.79 -23.73 -18.20
C SER A 72 -11.84 -22.69 -17.07
N ARG A 73 -11.96 -23.13 -15.82
CA ARG A 73 -12.11 -22.24 -14.66
C ARG A 73 -10.80 -21.58 -14.25
N THR A 74 -9.70 -22.34 -14.21
CA THR A 74 -8.39 -21.73 -13.88
C THR A 74 -7.85 -20.87 -15.01
N SER A 75 -8.17 -21.19 -16.27
CA SER A 75 -7.81 -20.36 -17.43
C SER A 75 -8.51 -18.99 -17.40
N THR A 76 -9.81 -18.95 -17.10
CA THR A 76 -10.55 -17.68 -17.01
C THR A 76 -10.15 -16.84 -15.80
N GLU A 77 -9.92 -17.46 -14.64
CA GLU A 77 -9.43 -16.75 -13.45
C GLU A 77 -8.01 -16.22 -13.65
N THR A 78 -7.11 -16.99 -14.26
CA THR A 78 -5.75 -16.54 -14.57
C THR A 78 -5.73 -15.42 -15.61
N LEU A 79 -6.62 -15.42 -16.59
CA LEU A 79 -6.78 -14.31 -17.53
C LEU A 79 -7.24 -13.03 -16.82
N LYS A 80 -8.27 -13.12 -15.97
CA LYS A 80 -8.74 -11.97 -15.17
C LYS A 80 -7.66 -11.42 -14.24
N LEU A 81 -6.88 -12.31 -13.62
CA LEU A 81 -5.76 -11.91 -12.76
C LEU A 81 -4.66 -11.21 -13.56
N LYS A 82 -4.31 -11.72 -14.76
CA LYS A 82 -3.33 -11.08 -15.65
C LYS A 82 -3.78 -9.69 -16.09
N GLU A 83 -5.05 -9.54 -16.47
CA GLU A 83 -5.63 -8.25 -16.83
C GLU A 83 -5.60 -7.28 -15.64
N ARG A 84 -5.95 -7.76 -14.44
CA ARG A 84 -5.90 -6.94 -13.23
C ARG A 84 -4.48 -6.50 -12.88
N ILE A 85 -3.48 -7.39 -13.04
CA ILE A 85 -2.08 -7.06 -12.85
C ILE A 85 -1.66 -5.97 -13.83
N ALA A 86 -2.01 -6.09 -15.11
CA ALA A 86 -1.68 -5.08 -16.12
C ALA A 86 -2.27 -3.70 -15.78
N CYS A 87 -3.55 -3.64 -15.36
CA CYS A 87 -4.17 -2.39 -14.92
C CYS A 87 -3.44 -1.79 -13.69
N LEU A 88 -3.09 -2.62 -12.70
CA LEU A 88 -2.40 -2.16 -11.49
C LEU A 88 -0.97 -1.69 -11.77
N GLU A 89 -0.30 -2.28 -12.75
CA GLU A 89 1.02 -1.84 -13.21
C GLU A 89 0.95 -0.48 -13.91
N GLU A 90 -0.09 -0.24 -14.71
CA GLU A 90 -0.33 1.05 -15.35
C GLU A 90 -0.67 2.13 -14.31
N GLU A 91 -1.55 1.83 -13.36
CA GLU A 91 -1.88 2.73 -12.24
C GLU A 91 -0.62 3.06 -11.41
N ASN A 92 0.22 2.08 -11.12
CA ASN A 92 1.50 2.31 -10.43
C ASN A 92 2.44 3.24 -11.22
N LYS A 93 2.49 3.11 -12.55
CA LYS A 93 3.30 4.01 -13.39
C LYS A 93 2.77 5.43 -13.32
N LEU A 94 1.46 5.62 -13.40
CA LEU A 94 0.82 6.94 -13.27
C LEU A 94 1.07 7.57 -11.91
N LEU A 95 0.88 6.80 -10.83
CA LEU A 95 1.13 7.26 -9.46
C LEU A 95 2.61 7.64 -9.23
N LYS A 96 3.56 6.87 -9.79
CA LYS A 96 4.98 7.23 -9.73
C LYS A 96 5.27 8.54 -10.48
N ALA A 97 4.69 8.72 -11.66
CA ALA A 97 4.85 9.96 -12.42
C ALA A 97 4.27 11.17 -11.66
N GLU A 98 3.12 11.01 -11.00
CA GLU A 98 2.52 12.07 -10.20
C GLU A 98 3.35 12.39 -8.95
N LEU A 99 3.86 11.36 -8.27
CA LEU A 99 4.78 11.53 -7.13
C LEU A 99 6.05 12.30 -7.55
N ASP A 100 6.58 12.04 -8.74
CA ASP A 100 7.76 12.73 -9.25
C ASP A 100 7.46 14.20 -9.59
N LYS A 101 6.27 14.51 -10.11
CA LYS A 101 5.82 15.91 -10.29
C LYS A 101 5.69 16.65 -8.98
N GLU A 102 5.03 16.05 -7.99
CA GLU A 102 4.85 16.64 -6.65
C GLU A 102 6.21 16.86 -5.96
N ARG A 103 7.14 15.91 -6.08
CA ARG A 103 8.52 16.07 -5.60
C ARG A 103 9.25 17.20 -6.31
N ALA A 104 9.07 17.36 -7.62
CA ALA A 104 9.66 18.47 -8.36
C ALA A 104 9.07 19.82 -7.92
N ALA A 105 7.75 19.90 -7.72
CA ALA A 105 7.09 21.09 -7.20
C ALA A 105 7.57 21.44 -5.78
N THR A 106 7.72 20.43 -4.92
CA THR A 106 8.24 20.59 -3.55
C THR A 106 9.67 21.14 -3.58
N LYS A 107 10.55 20.59 -4.43
CA LYS A 107 11.91 21.12 -4.61
C LYS A 107 11.93 22.56 -5.09
N GLN A 108 11.09 22.90 -6.07
CA GLN A 108 10.98 24.29 -6.54
C GLN A 108 10.50 25.25 -5.44
N LEU A 109 9.58 24.80 -4.58
CA LEU A 109 9.12 25.58 -3.44
C LEU A 109 10.22 25.74 -2.38
N GLU A 110 10.95 24.67 -2.07
CA GLU A 110 12.11 24.70 -1.18
C GLU A 110 13.20 25.67 -1.69
N GLU A 111 13.54 25.62 -2.98
CA GLU A 111 14.49 26.54 -3.61
C GLU A 111 14.01 28.00 -3.54
N LYS A 112 12.70 28.24 -3.73
CA LYS A 112 12.11 29.58 -3.58
C LYS A 112 12.17 30.06 -2.14
N ILE A 113 11.87 29.20 -1.17
CA ILE A 113 11.96 29.55 0.26
C ILE A 113 13.41 29.88 0.63
N GLN A 114 14.38 29.05 0.24
CA GLN A 114 15.80 29.31 0.47
C GLN A 114 16.27 30.61 -0.19
N SER A 115 15.78 30.91 -1.40
CA SER A 115 16.07 32.17 -2.09
C SER A 115 15.50 33.39 -1.35
N ILE A 116 14.31 33.26 -0.75
CA ILE A 116 13.69 34.30 0.06
C ILE A 116 14.41 34.47 1.40
N GLU A 117 14.79 33.38 2.06
CA GLU A 117 15.54 33.40 3.33
C GLU A 117 16.94 33.99 3.14
N GLY A 118 17.66 33.58 2.09
CA GLY A 118 18.93 34.21 1.70
C GLY A 118 18.77 35.66 1.23
N GLY A 119 17.59 36.01 0.70
CA GLY A 119 17.20 37.38 0.37
C GLY A 119 16.84 38.23 1.59
N GLN A 120 16.30 37.65 2.67
CA GLN A 120 15.97 38.35 3.91
C GLN A 120 17.21 38.82 4.66
N THR A 121 18.33 38.08 4.60
CA THR A 121 19.62 38.55 5.12
C THR A 121 20.25 39.64 4.27
N SER A 122 19.79 39.81 3.02
CA SER A 122 20.38 40.68 2.00
C SER A 122 19.48 41.89 1.64
N SER A 123 18.25 41.94 2.15
CA SER A 123 17.27 42.98 1.83
C SER A 123 17.63 44.28 2.55
N SER A 124 18.44 45.07 1.85
CA SER A 124 18.81 46.44 2.16
C SER A 124 17.62 47.28 2.65
N GLY A 125 16.41 47.07 2.11
CA GLY A 125 15.21 47.82 2.51
C GLY A 125 14.84 47.65 3.99
N ILE A 126 14.77 46.41 4.50
CA ILE A 126 14.40 46.16 5.91
C ILE A 126 15.50 46.66 6.86
N ALA A 127 16.77 46.53 6.45
CA ALA A 127 17.90 47.06 7.22
C ALA A 127 17.88 48.60 7.28
N VAL A 128 17.60 49.28 6.16
CA VAL A 128 17.48 50.74 6.09
C VAL A 128 16.32 51.23 6.97
N TYR A 129 15.14 50.61 6.87
CA TYR A 129 14.01 50.98 7.75
C TYR A 129 14.32 50.75 9.24
N ARG A 130 15.07 49.69 9.59
CA ARG A 130 15.49 49.44 10.97
C ARG A 130 16.47 50.50 11.48
N GLU A 131 17.43 50.92 10.65
CA GLU A 131 18.40 51.97 11.04
C GLU A 131 17.76 53.37 11.08
N GLU A 132 16.85 53.69 10.15
CA GLU A 132 16.08 54.92 10.20
C GLU A 132 15.16 54.97 11.43
N ALA A 133 14.51 53.86 11.78
CA ALA A 133 13.69 53.76 12.99
C ALA A 133 14.52 53.95 14.28
N LYS A 134 15.73 53.36 14.35
CA LYS A 134 16.65 53.58 15.47
C LYS A 134 17.11 55.04 15.56
N THR A 135 17.45 55.64 14.43
CA THR A 135 17.91 57.04 14.36
C THR A 135 16.80 57.99 14.78
N ALA A 136 15.57 57.77 14.31
CA ALA A 136 14.39 58.52 14.72
C ALA A 136 14.08 58.33 16.22
N ALA A 137 14.22 57.11 16.75
CA ALA A 137 14.01 56.83 18.16
C ALA A 137 15.04 57.52 19.06
N GLU A 138 16.33 57.54 18.68
CA GLU A 138 17.37 58.26 19.43
C GLU A 138 17.22 59.78 19.32
N ALA A 139 16.82 60.30 18.16
CA ALA A 139 16.48 61.72 17.99
C ALA A 139 15.29 62.13 18.87
N LEU A 140 14.22 61.33 18.89
CA LEU A 140 13.06 61.52 19.74
C LEU A 140 13.46 61.47 21.23
N LYS A 141 14.23 60.47 21.64
CA LYS A 141 14.72 60.33 23.02
C LYS A 141 15.58 61.52 23.45
N THR A 142 16.39 62.06 22.55
CA THR A 142 17.20 63.26 22.80
C THR A 142 16.32 64.51 22.92
N ALA A 143 15.32 64.66 22.04
CA ALA A 143 14.36 65.75 22.12
C ALA A 143 13.53 65.69 23.42
N ILE A 144 13.09 64.50 23.82
CA ILE A 144 12.36 64.26 25.07
C ILE A 144 13.24 64.60 26.29
N LYS A 145 14.52 64.22 26.29
CA LYS A 145 15.47 64.60 27.36
C LYS A 145 15.69 66.11 27.45
N SER A 146 15.62 66.81 26.33
CA SER A 146 15.76 68.28 26.26
C SER A 146 14.47 69.01 26.69
N ALA A 147 13.30 68.41 26.42
CA ALA A 147 11.99 69.04 26.58
C ALA A 147 11.45 69.12 28.02
N GLY A 148 12.30 68.93 29.04
CA GLY A 148 11.93 69.10 30.46
C GLY A 148 10.97 68.02 31.00
N SER A 149 10.92 67.89 32.33
CA SER A 149 10.19 66.78 32.99
C SER A 149 8.67 66.78 32.74
N GLY A 150 8.05 67.95 32.53
CA GLY A 150 6.61 68.06 32.27
C GLY A 150 6.18 67.47 30.92
N PHE A 151 7.01 67.59 29.89
CA PHE A 151 6.73 66.99 28.58
C PHE A 151 6.87 65.46 28.62
N VAL A 152 7.85 64.95 29.38
CA VAL A 152 8.02 63.50 29.62
C VAL A 152 6.78 62.92 30.31
N GLN A 153 6.28 63.59 31.35
CA GLN A 153 5.06 63.18 32.05
C GLN A 153 3.83 63.20 31.14
N PHE A 154 3.71 64.19 30.26
CA PHE A 154 2.64 64.26 29.27
C PHE A 154 2.69 63.10 28.27
N LEU A 155 3.86 62.75 27.74
CA LEU A 155 4.01 61.59 26.86
C LEU A 155 3.72 60.28 27.59
N GLN A 156 4.18 60.14 28.84
CA GLN A 156 3.92 58.97 29.66
C GLN A 156 2.42 58.83 30.00
N TRP A 157 1.69 59.94 30.12
CA TRP A 157 0.23 59.93 30.25
C TRP A 157 -0.47 59.53 28.94
N LEU A 158 -0.02 60.07 27.79
CA LEU A 158 -0.60 59.76 26.48
C LEU A 158 -0.44 58.29 26.06
N PHE A 159 0.73 57.69 26.36
CA PHE A 159 1.07 56.35 25.89
C PHE A 159 1.09 55.29 27.01
N GLY A 160 1.02 55.68 28.28
CA GLY A 160 1.10 54.78 29.43
C GLY A 160 -0.25 54.34 30.01
N ALA A 161 -1.37 54.70 29.38
CA ALA A 161 -2.71 54.43 29.89
C ALA A 161 -3.25 52.99 29.64
N GLU A 162 -2.51 52.12 28.94
CA GLU A 162 -2.96 50.74 28.61
C GLU A 162 -2.06 49.64 29.21
N ALA A 163 -1.61 49.80 30.44
CA ALA A 163 -1.16 48.66 31.25
C ALA A 163 -2.19 48.41 32.36
N GLU A 164 -3.38 47.94 31.98
CA GLU A 164 -4.31 47.35 32.94
C GLU A 164 -3.61 46.22 33.70
N LYS A 165 -3.66 46.32 35.03
CA LYS A 165 -3.19 45.30 35.96
C LYS A 165 -3.95 44.00 35.67
N VAL A 166 -3.24 42.98 35.20
CA VAL A 166 -3.70 41.60 35.35
C VAL A 166 -3.64 41.30 36.85
N GLU A 167 -4.77 41.44 37.54
CA GLU A 167 -4.95 40.86 38.86
C GLU A 167 -4.93 39.33 38.71
N GLU A 168 -3.79 38.71 39.00
CA GLU A 168 -3.75 37.30 39.34
C GLU A 168 -4.60 37.08 40.60
N LYS A 169 -5.78 36.49 40.42
CA LYS A 169 -6.47 35.78 41.50
C LYS A 169 -5.53 34.70 42.01
N SER A 170 -4.96 34.93 43.19
CA SER A 170 -4.32 33.88 43.98
C SER A 170 -5.42 33.05 44.63
N GLU A 171 -5.64 31.84 44.11
CA GLU A 171 -6.25 30.77 44.88
C GLU A 171 -5.24 30.27 45.92
N LYS A 172 -5.41 30.70 47.17
CA LYS A 172 -5.42 29.87 48.40
C LYS A 172 -5.55 30.72 49.66
#